data_AF-U6RHS0-F1
#
_entry.id   AF-U6RHS0-F1
#
_cell.length_a   1.000
_cell.length_b   1.000
_cell.length_c   1.000
_cell.angle_alpha   90.00
_cell.angle_beta   90.00
_cell.angle_gamma   90.00
#
_symmetry.space_group_name_H-M   'P 1'
#
loop_
_entity.id
_entity.type
_entity.pdbx_description
1 polymer ?
#
loop_
_entity_poly.entity_id
_entity_poly.type
_entity_poly.pdbx_seq_one_letter_code
_entity_poly.pdbx_strand_id
1 'polypeptide(L)'
;MRGKDALDLYTYNNGNPRTICFDELGREPRPAKYFGTELNVMQYIFQCRYELRREALTHVTTNLTVEEIQDKYGAYIADRINEMFNVIRLDGASRR
;
A
#
# COMPACT_ATOMS: atom_id res chain seq x y z
N MET A 1 12.40 15.72 12.88
CA MET A 1 11.47 15.78 11.74
C MET A 1 11.51 14.43 11.07
N ARG A 2 10.52 13.54 11.19
CA ARG A 2 10.40 12.40 10.25
C ARG A 2 8.94 12.02 10.07
N GLY A 3 8.23 12.85 9.31
CA GLY A 3 6.94 12.49 8.74
C GLY A 3 7.17 11.57 7.54
N LYS A 4 7.15 12.14 6.33
CA LYS A 4 7.37 11.40 5.07
C LYS A 4 8.73 10.69 5.00
N ASP A 5 9.77 11.26 5.62
CA ASP A 5 11.11 10.63 5.66
C ASP A 5 11.12 9.27 6.35
N ALA A 6 10.18 9.02 7.28
CA ALA A 6 10.04 7.70 7.90
C ALA A 6 9.50 6.64 6.92
N LEU A 7 8.86 7.08 5.83
CA LEU A 7 8.29 6.20 4.81
C LEU A 7 9.27 5.93 3.65
N ASP A 8 10.42 6.60 3.60
CA ASP A 8 11.39 6.45 2.51
C ASP A 8 11.84 4.99 2.36
N LEU A 9 12.10 4.32 3.49
CA LEU A 9 12.47 2.90 3.53
C LEU A 9 11.47 1.99 2.79
N TYR A 10 10.19 2.37 2.76
CA TYR A 10 9.12 1.60 2.12
C TYR A 10 8.83 2.05 0.68
N THR A 11 9.45 3.14 0.23
CA THR A 11 9.25 3.76 -1.09
C THR A 11 10.54 3.70 -1.90
N TYR A 12 11.24 4.82 -2.09
CA TYR A 12 12.44 4.93 -2.93
C TYR A 12 13.71 4.40 -2.24
N ASN A 13 13.69 4.30 -0.91
CA ASN A 13 14.78 3.78 -0.09
C ASN A 13 16.15 4.35 -0.51
N ASN A 14 16.28 5.68 -0.46
CA ASN A 14 17.44 6.45 -0.92
C ASN A 14 17.91 6.06 -2.33
N GLY A 15 16.98 5.90 -3.27
CA GLY A 15 17.27 5.54 -4.66
C GLY A 15 17.70 4.08 -4.86
N ASN A 16 17.54 3.22 -3.84
CA ASN A 16 17.78 1.78 -3.94
C ASN A 16 16.49 1.01 -3.62
N PRO A 17 15.52 0.98 -4.56
CA PRO A 17 14.25 0.29 -4.36
C PRO A 17 14.43 -1.16 -3.90
N ARG A 18 13.58 -1.59 -2.97
CA ARG A 18 13.55 -2.98 -2.50
C ARG A 18 12.20 -3.59 -2.72
N THR A 19 12.20 -4.90 -2.96
CA THR A 19 10.98 -5.71 -2.90
C THR A 19 10.46 -5.71 -1.48
N ILE A 20 9.17 -5.37 -1.31
CA ILE A 20 8.53 -5.24 0.00
C ILE A 20 7.18 -5.93 0.00
N CYS A 21 6.88 -6.58 1.12
CA CYS A 21 5.57 -7.17 1.41
C CYS A 21 4.86 -6.32 2.47
N PHE A 22 3.62 -5.94 2.21
CA PHE A 22 2.74 -5.27 3.16
C PHE A 22 1.64 -6.24 3.61
N ASP A 23 1.64 -6.57 4.89
CA ASP A 23 0.64 -7.46 5.47
C ASP A 23 -0.57 -6.70 6.02
N GLU A 24 -1.73 -7.34 5.97
CA GLU A 24 -3.02 -6.81 6.46
C GLU A 24 -3.38 -5.40 5.94
N LEU A 25 -3.22 -5.14 4.64
CA LEU A 25 -3.62 -3.86 4.02
C LEU A 25 -5.07 -3.52 4.38
N GLY A 26 -5.29 -2.30 4.89
CA GLY A 26 -6.60 -1.83 5.33
C GLY A 26 -6.77 -1.76 6.83
N ARG A 27 -5.86 -2.34 7.63
CA ARG A 27 -5.93 -2.23 9.10
C ARG A 27 -5.24 -0.99 9.66
N GLU A 28 -4.49 -0.26 8.85
CA GLU A 28 -3.78 0.92 9.31
C GLU A 28 -4.76 2.05 9.73
N PRO A 29 -4.39 2.88 10.72
CA PRO A 29 -5.17 4.05 11.10
C PRO A 29 -5.30 5.02 9.92
N ARG A 30 -6.54 5.46 9.62
CA ARG A 30 -6.81 6.41 8.54
C ARG A 30 -7.78 7.50 9.00
N PRO A 31 -7.42 8.79 8.85
CA PRO A 31 -6.09 9.27 8.45
C PRO A 31 -5.07 9.05 9.58
N ALA A 32 -3.83 8.70 9.23
CA ALA A 32 -2.74 8.77 10.19
C ALA A 32 -2.42 10.24 10.42
N LYS A 33 -2.43 10.67 11.68
CA LYS A 33 -2.14 12.06 12.06
C LYS A 33 -0.71 12.17 12.55
N TYR A 34 0.06 13.03 11.91
CA TYR A 34 1.39 13.43 12.39
C TYR A 34 1.44 14.95 12.48
N PHE A 35 1.47 15.48 13.71
CA PHE A 35 1.48 16.93 13.98
C PHE A 35 0.43 17.73 13.21
N GLY A 36 -0.82 17.24 13.20
CA GLY A 36 -1.95 17.90 12.53
C GLY A 36 -2.02 17.70 11.01
N THR A 37 -1.00 17.09 10.40
CA THR A 37 -1.07 16.65 9.00
C THR A 37 -1.70 15.26 8.92
N GLU A 38 -2.78 15.15 8.15
CA GLU A 38 -3.42 13.89 7.82
C GLU A 38 -2.73 13.26 6.61
N LEU A 39 -2.34 11.99 6.74
CA LEU A 39 -1.76 11.21 5.65
C LEU A 39 -2.41 9.83 5.63
N ASN A 40 -2.88 9.43 4.45
CA ASN A 40 -3.18 8.03 4.20
C ASN A 40 -1.87 7.33 3.80
N VAL A 41 -1.28 6.60 4.74
CA VAL A 41 0.08 6.05 4.62
C VAL A 41 0.18 5.08 3.45
N MET A 42 -0.73 4.11 3.35
CA MET A 42 -0.68 3.09 2.29
C MET A 42 -0.96 3.67 0.92
N GLN A 43 -1.87 4.64 0.83
CA GLN A 43 -2.12 5.40 -0.38
C GLN A 43 -0.85 6.12 -0.88
N TYR A 44 -0.11 6.78 0.01
CA TYR A 44 1.16 7.43 -0.33
C TYR A 44 2.23 6.42 -0.76
N ILE A 45 2.36 5.30 -0.03
CA ILE A 45 3.34 4.25 -0.35
C ILE A 45 3.06 3.66 -1.73
N PHE A 46 1.82 3.28 -2.04
CA PHE A 46 1.47 2.73 -3.35
C PHE A 46 1.66 3.74 -4.47
N GLN A 47 1.44 5.02 -4.19
CA GLN A 47 1.71 6.06 -5.17
C GLN A 47 3.19 6.13 -5.55
N CYS A 48 4.12 6.11 -4.59
CA CYS A 48 5.55 6.09 -4.87
C CYS A 48 5.97 4.76 -5.51
N ARG A 49 5.47 3.63 -5.01
CA ARG A 49 5.86 2.30 -5.52
C ARG A 49 5.31 1.99 -6.90
N TYR A 50 4.27 2.69 -7.36
CA TYR A 50 3.79 2.60 -8.75
C TYR A 50 4.88 3.01 -9.75
N GLU A 51 5.67 4.03 -9.44
CA GLU A 51 6.80 4.46 -10.29
C GLU A 51 7.87 3.38 -10.35
N LEU A 52 8.09 2.71 -9.21
CA LEU A 52 9.09 1.66 -9.02
C LEU A 52 8.64 0.26 -9.45
N ARG A 53 7.43 0.11 -10.01
CA ARG A 53 6.81 -1.20 -10.29
C ARG A 53 7.61 -2.10 -11.24
N ARG A 54 8.54 -1.52 -12.00
CA ARG A 54 9.45 -2.25 -12.91
C ARG A 54 10.80 -2.59 -12.28
N GLU A 55 11.14 -1.96 -11.16
CA GLU A 55 12.45 -2.08 -10.48
C GLU A 55 12.36 -2.94 -9.23
N ALA A 56 11.24 -2.87 -8.51
CA ALA A 56 11.02 -3.60 -7.27
C ALA A 56 9.60 -4.15 -7.17
N LEU A 57 9.47 -5.40 -6.73
CA LEU A 57 8.17 -6.03 -6.56
C LEU A 57 7.47 -5.51 -5.31
N THR A 58 6.15 -5.42 -5.37
CA THR A 58 5.31 -5.10 -4.22
C THR A 58 4.36 -6.26 -4.00
N HIS A 59 4.36 -6.82 -2.80
CA HIS A 59 3.40 -7.84 -2.40
C HIS A 59 2.48 -7.29 -1.33
N VAL A 60 1.22 -7.66 -1.39
CA VAL A 60 0.21 -7.22 -0.44
C VAL A 60 -0.71 -8.39 -0.10
N THR A 61 -1.04 -8.53 1.17
CA THR A 61 -2.10 -9.42 1.66
C THR A 61 -3.19 -8.58 2.31
N THR A 62 -4.44 -8.98 2.12
CA THR A 62 -5.59 -8.29 2.70
C THR A 62 -6.80 -9.22 2.75
N ASN A 63 -7.71 -8.93 3.67
CA ASN A 63 -9.04 -9.55 3.71
C ASN A 63 -10.07 -8.71 2.95
N LEU A 64 -9.66 -7.57 2.37
CA LEU A 64 -10.54 -6.70 1.62
C LEU A 64 -10.68 -7.17 0.17
N THR A 65 -11.87 -6.99 -0.36
CA THR A 65 -12.16 -7.05 -1.79
C THR A 65 -11.60 -5.83 -2.53
N VAL A 66 -11.53 -5.91 -3.86
CA VAL A 66 -11.05 -4.79 -4.69
C VAL A 66 -12.00 -3.58 -4.55
N GLU A 67 -13.30 -3.83 -4.44
CA GLU A 67 -14.34 -2.83 -4.22
C GLU A 67 -14.16 -2.14 -2.86
N GLU A 68 -13.92 -2.91 -1.80
CA GLU A 68 -13.64 -2.33 -0.48
C GLU A 68 -12.34 -1.53 -0.49
N ILE A 69 -11.32 -1.96 -1.23
CA ILE A 69 -10.09 -1.17 -1.42
C ILE A 69 -10.40 0.15 -2.15
N GLN A 70 -11.21 0.12 -3.20
CA GLN A 70 -11.62 1.31 -3.93
C GLN A 70 -12.33 2.31 -3.01
N ASP A 71 -13.31 1.85 -2.23
CA ASP A 71 -14.02 2.70 -1.26
C ASP A 71 -13.08 3.26 -0.20
N LYS A 72 -12.05 2.49 0.15
CA LYS A 72 -11.11 2.79 1.23
C LYS A 72 -9.99 3.75 0.81
N TYR A 73 -9.49 3.65 -0.41
CA TYR A 73 -8.32 4.41 -0.88
C TYR A 73 -8.61 5.31 -2.07
N GLY A 74 -9.83 5.26 -2.60
CA GLY A 74 -10.28 6.02 -3.77
C GLY A 74 -10.08 5.27 -5.08
N ALA A 75 -10.88 5.65 -6.09
CA ALA A 75 -10.88 5.06 -7.43
C ALA A 75 -9.48 5.00 -8.07
N TYR A 76 -8.68 6.04 -7.88
CA TYR A 76 -7.36 6.10 -8.50
C TYR A 76 -6.36 5.05 -7.97
N ILE A 77 -6.50 4.59 -6.71
CA ILE A 77 -5.66 3.51 -6.18
C ILE A 77 -6.15 2.17 -6.70
N ALA A 78 -7.47 1.99 -6.87
CA ALA A 78 -8.03 0.79 -7.46
C ALA A 78 -7.52 0.56 -8.89
N ASP A 79 -7.47 1.61 -9.72
CA ASP A 79 -6.91 1.53 -11.06
C ASP A 79 -5.43 1.11 -11.02
N ARG A 80 -4.64 1.70 -10.13
CA ARG A 80 -3.22 1.34 -9.94
C ARG A 80 -3.05 -0.08 -9.45
N ILE A 81 -3.98 -0.63 -8.67
CA ILE A 81 -3.88 -2.01 -8.21
C ILE A 81 -3.93 -2.98 -9.38
N ASN A 82 -4.82 -2.72 -10.35
CA ASN A 82 -4.91 -3.53 -11.57
C ASN A 82 -3.62 -3.44 -12.41
N GLU A 83 -2.89 -2.34 -12.35
CA GLU A 83 -1.62 -2.16 -13.06
C GLU A 83 -0.39 -2.67 -12.30
N MET A 84 -0.44 -2.70 -10.96
CA MET A 84 0.69 -3.04 -10.09
C MET A 84 0.68 -4.50 -9.64
N PHE A 85 -0.49 -5.14 -9.58
CA PHE A 85 -0.64 -6.43 -8.94
C PHE A 85 -1.35 -7.43 -9.84
N ASN A 86 -0.93 -8.70 -9.69
CA ASN A 86 -1.76 -9.83 -10.06
C ASN A 86 -2.64 -10.16 -8.84
N VAL A 87 -3.96 -9.97 -8.96
CA VAL A 87 -4.89 -10.25 -7.87
C VAL A 87 -5.18 -11.75 -7.81
N ILE A 88 -4.80 -12.39 -6.70
CA ILE A 88 -5.02 -13.80 -6.45
C ILE A 88 -5.99 -13.94 -5.29
N ARG A 89 -7.18 -14.48 -5.55
CA ARG A 89 -8.17 -14.76 -4.52
C ARG A 89 -7.81 -16.05 -3.79
N LEU A 90 -7.65 -15.96 -2.48
CA LEU A 90 -7.37 -17.10 -1.61
C LEU A 90 -8.61 -17.39 -0.77
N ASP A 91 -9.37 -18.40 -1.20
CA ASP A 91 -10.55 -18.86 -0.47
C ASP A 91 -10.17 -20.04 0.46
N GLY A 92 -10.79 -20.12 1.63
CA GLY A 92 -10.55 -21.19 2.59
C GLY A 92 -11.22 -20.95 3.93
N ALA A 93 -11.41 -22.01 4.71
CA ALA A 93 -11.88 -21.88 6.08
C ALA A 93 -10.85 -21.11 6.94
N SER A 94 -11.34 -20.29 7.86
CA SER A 94 -10.49 -19.65 8.87
C SER A 94 -9.65 -20.71 9.57
N ARG A 95 -8.34 -20.49 9.64
CA ARG A 95 -7.39 -21.36 10.34
C ARG A 95 -7.09 -20.87 11.76
N ARG A 96 -7.92 -19.96 12.29
CA ARG A 96 -7.85 -19.41 13.65
C ARG A 96 -8.80 -20.14 14.57
#